data_AF-A0A952M5X7-F1
#
_entry.id   AF-A0A952M5X7-F1
#
_cell.length_a   1.000
_cell.length_b   1.000
_cell.length_c   1.000
_cell.angle_alpha   90.00
_cell.angle_beta   90.00
_cell.angle_gamma   90.00
#
_symmetry.space_group_name_H-M   'P 1'
#
loop_
_entity.id
_entity.type
_entity.pdbx_description
1 polymer ?
#
loop_
_entity_poly.entity_id
_entity_poly.type
_entity_poly.pdbx_seq_one_letter_code
_entity_poly.pdbx_strand_id
1 'polypeptide(L)'
;MHTNDLNRRIRYALSLDDRRVLELYSLTQFDAVADDIAAWRKKQGEEGFIDCPAEAIDALLNGLIHDRRGPPDDSAAPAQPASSSPGRSARSDLIDNNRILKQIRIALSLKTDDVHRLISTGGGTLTQSQVNALFRKPSARNYRRCGDQVLRWFLAGLSSERVSLLGQ
;
A
#
# COMPACT_ATOMS: atom_id res chain seq x y z
N MET A 1 12.88 -3.84 2.77
CA MET A 1 12.48 -2.66 3.57
C MET A 1 11.79 -3.22 4.79
N HIS A 2 12.15 -2.77 5.99
CA HIS A 2 11.57 -3.32 7.21
C HIS A 2 10.09 -2.94 7.36
N THR A 3 9.26 -3.81 7.95
CA THR A 3 7.80 -3.59 8.01
C THR A 3 7.42 -2.33 8.79
N ASN A 4 8.10 -2.01 9.90
CA ASN A 4 7.87 -0.75 10.62
C ASN A 4 8.27 0.50 9.80
N ASP A 5 9.31 0.41 8.96
CA ASP A 5 9.66 1.49 8.02
C ASP A 5 8.57 1.64 6.96
N LEU A 6 8.08 0.53 6.42
CA LEU A 6 6.96 0.50 5.47
C LEU A 6 5.70 1.11 6.08
N ASN A 7 5.29 0.65 7.28
CA ASN A 7 4.12 1.15 8.02
C ASN A 7 4.18 2.68 8.15
N ARG A 8 5.30 3.20 8.65
CA ARG A 8 5.49 4.64 8.81
C ARG A 8 5.44 5.40 7.49
N ARG A 9 6.07 4.88 6.44
CA ARG A 9 6.08 5.55 5.12
C ARG A 9 4.69 5.58 4.51
N ILE A 10 3.92 4.48 4.60
CA ILE A 10 2.53 4.43 4.14
C ILE A 10 1.70 5.44 4.91
N ARG A 11 1.74 5.37 6.25
CA ARG A 11 0.98 6.28 7.11
C ARG A 11 1.33 7.74 6.87
N TYR A 12 2.62 8.04 6.75
CA TYR A 12 3.08 9.37 6.42
C TYR A 12 2.61 9.79 5.02
N ALA A 13 2.73 8.97 3.98
CA ALA A 13 2.31 9.32 2.63
C ALA A 13 0.80 9.56 2.51
N LEU A 14 0.00 8.88 3.34
CA LEU A 14 -1.46 8.88 3.29
C LEU A 14 -2.13 9.73 4.38
N SER A 15 -1.37 10.46 5.19
CA SER A 15 -1.87 11.26 6.34
C SER A 15 -2.63 10.46 7.41
N LEU A 16 -2.18 9.24 7.73
CA LEU A 16 -2.91 8.35 8.64
C LEU A 16 -2.39 8.48 10.07
N ASP A 17 -3.16 9.16 10.92
CA ASP A 17 -2.98 9.18 12.38
C ASP A 17 -3.43 7.86 13.03
N ASP A 18 -3.20 7.71 14.34
CA ASP A 18 -3.50 6.45 15.04
C ASP A 18 -4.99 6.14 15.07
N ARG A 19 -5.83 7.17 15.26
CA ARG A 19 -7.29 7.04 15.24
C ARG A 19 -7.75 6.50 13.89
N ARG A 20 -7.24 7.07 12.81
CA ARG A 20 -7.60 6.64 11.46
C ARG A 20 -7.13 5.22 11.17
N VAL A 21 -5.93 4.85 11.60
CA VAL A 21 -5.45 3.47 11.45
C VAL A 21 -6.36 2.46 12.16
N LEU A 22 -6.81 2.76 13.38
CA LEU A 22 -7.77 1.92 14.10
C LEU A 22 -9.10 1.77 13.36
N GLU A 23 -9.64 2.89 12.84
CA GLU A 23 -10.87 2.88 12.03
C GLU A 23 -10.70 1.97 10.81
N LEU A 24 -9.56 2.03 10.11
CA LEU A 24 -9.30 1.19 8.94
C LEU A 24 -9.18 -0.30 9.30
N TYR A 25 -8.55 -0.65 10.43
CA TYR A 25 -8.49 -2.05 10.88
C TYR A 25 -9.86 -2.63 11.24
N SER A 26 -10.76 -1.79 11.78
CA SER A 26 -12.13 -2.21 12.09
C SER A 26 -12.91 -2.66 10.84
N LEU A 27 -12.53 -2.16 9.66
CA LEU A 27 -13.13 -2.54 8.37
C LEU A 27 -12.64 -3.89 7.84
N THR A 28 -11.58 -4.47 8.41
CA THR A 28 -10.96 -5.72 7.92
C THR A 28 -10.94 -6.85 8.95
N GLN A 29 -11.68 -6.70 10.06
CA GLN A 29 -11.67 -7.65 11.19
C GLN A 29 -10.26 -7.92 11.74
N PHE A 30 -9.35 -6.95 11.60
CA PHE A 30 -8.01 -7.03 12.17
C PHE A 30 -8.02 -6.40 13.55
N ASP A 31 -7.65 -7.16 14.57
CA ASP A 31 -7.63 -6.68 15.96
C ASP A 31 -6.26 -6.05 16.25
N ALA A 32 -6.28 -4.80 16.69
CA ALA A 32 -5.11 -4.05 17.10
C ALA A 32 -5.53 -2.97 18.09
N VAL A 33 -4.73 -2.78 19.14
CA VAL A 33 -4.94 -1.72 20.12
C VAL A 33 -3.98 -0.55 19.90
N ALA A 34 -4.21 0.55 20.61
CA ALA A 34 -3.37 1.75 20.50
C ALA A 34 -1.88 1.46 20.80
N ASP A 35 -1.61 0.55 21.74
CA ASP A 35 -0.25 0.16 22.11
C ASP A 35 0.47 -0.57 20.98
N ASP A 36 -0.23 -1.45 20.24
CA ASP A 36 0.32 -2.11 19.06
C ASP A 36 0.73 -1.08 18.01
N ILE A 37 -0.16 -0.13 17.72
CA ILE A 37 0.08 0.93 16.74
C ILE A 37 1.26 1.80 17.16
N ALA A 38 1.36 2.12 18.45
CA ALA A 38 2.49 2.86 19.00
C ALA A 38 3.80 2.09 18.82
N ALA A 39 3.82 0.79 19.13
CA ALA A 39 5.00 -0.06 18.98
C ALA A 39 5.42 -0.21 17.50
N TRP A 40 4.46 -0.36 16.58
CA TRP A 40 4.72 -0.53 15.14
C TRP A 40 5.22 0.74 14.42
N ARG A 41 5.22 1.89 15.10
CA ARG A 41 5.87 3.12 14.63
C ARG A 41 7.32 3.25 15.08
N LYS A 42 7.77 2.45 16.03
CA LYS A 42 9.12 2.58 16.56
C LYS A 42 10.18 2.09 15.57
N LYS A 43 11.38 2.68 15.63
CA LYS A 43 12.57 2.19 14.90
C LYS A 43 13.16 0.98 15.63
N GLN A 44 13.86 0.13 14.88
CA GLN A 44 14.68 -0.92 15.49
C GLN A 44 15.67 -0.28 16.47
N GLY A 45 15.72 -0.81 17.69
CA GLY A 45 16.57 -0.31 18.78
C GLY A 45 15.91 0.71 19.71
N GLU A 46 14.69 1.19 19.42
CA GLU A 46 13.92 2.01 20.36
C GLU A 46 13.25 1.14 21.44
N GLU A 47 13.13 1.67 22.66
CA GLU A 47 12.49 0.96 23.77
C GLU A 47 11.01 0.64 23.46
N GLY A 48 10.62 -0.61 23.69
CA GLY A 48 9.27 -1.12 23.38
C GLY A 48 8.99 -1.23 21.88
N PHE A 49 10.02 -1.35 21.04
CA PHE A 49 9.91 -1.75 19.64
C PHE A 49 9.30 -3.15 19.53
N ILE A 50 8.29 -3.28 18.69
CA ILE A 50 7.71 -4.56 18.29
C ILE A 50 7.64 -4.57 16.76
N ASP A 51 8.00 -5.71 16.16
CA ASP A 51 7.88 -5.89 14.73
C ASP A 51 6.43 -5.76 14.29
N CYS A 52 6.20 -4.85 13.35
CA CYS A 52 4.92 -4.71 12.69
C CYS A 52 4.68 -5.97 11.84
N PRO A 53 3.62 -6.75 12.09
CA PRO A 53 3.35 -7.95 11.30
C PRO A 53 2.96 -7.55 9.88
N ALA A 54 3.25 -8.41 8.92
CA ALA A 54 2.95 -8.11 7.52
C ALA A 54 1.42 -7.98 7.34
N GLU A 55 0.66 -8.81 8.04
CA GLU A 55 -0.79 -8.83 8.11
C GLU A 55 -1.39 -7.46 8.50
N ALA A 56 -0.73 -6.71 9.39
CA ALA A 56 -1.17 -5.35 9.73
C ALA A 56 -1.07 -4.40 8.52
N ILE A 57 -0.03 -4.52 7.67
CA ILE A 57 0.06 -3.71 6.45
C ILE A 57 -1.07 -4.05 5.48
N ASP A 58 -1.37 -5.33 5.28
CA ASP A 58 -2.46 -5.76 4.39
C ASP A 58 -3.81 -5.30 4.90
N ALA A 59 -4.07 -5.47 6.20
CA ALA A 59 -5.27 -5.00 6.87
C ALA A 59 -5.43 -3.48 6.71
N LEU A 60 -4.38 -2.70 6.95
CA LEU A 60 -4.40 -1.24 6.80
C LEU A 60 -4.80 -0.83 5.37
N LEU A 61 -4.18 -1.44 4.37
CA LEU A 61 -4.41 -1.11 2.96
C LEU A 61 -5.76 -1.61 2.45
N ASN A 62 -6.21 -2.78 2.88
CA ASN A 62 -7.55 -3.28 2.54
C ASN A 62 -8.63 -2.41 3.21
N GLY A 63 -8.44 -2.02 4.47
CA GLY A 63 -9.33 -1.09 5.17
C GLY A 63 -9.42 0.24 4.42
N LEU A 64 -8.28 0.76 3.92
CA LEU A 64 -8.26 1.97 3.11
C LEU A 64 -9.02 1.81 1.78
N ILE A 65 -8.94 0.64 1.13
CA ILE A 65 -9.71 0.36 -0.08
C ILE A 65 -11.21 0.39 0.23
N HIS A 66 -11.64 -0.29 1.30
CA HIS A 66 -13.05 -0.33 1.74
C HIS A 66 -13.57 1.08 2.03
N ASP A 67 -12.80 1.85 2.79
CA ASP A 67 -13.14 3.21 3.17
C ASP A 67 -13.28 4.17 1.98
N ARG A 68 -12.33 4.12 1.02
CA ARG A 68 -12.27 5.09 -0.09
C ARG A 68 -13.22 4.76 -1.24
N ARG A 69 -13.55 3.48 -1.45
CA ARG A 69 -14.43 3.06 -2.54
C ARG A 69 -15.89 2.90 -2.12
N GLY A 70 -16.16 2.75 -0.83
CA GLY A 70 -17.47 2.33 -0.35
C GLY A 70 -17.76 0.86 -0.71
N PRO A 71 -19.00 0.39 -0.44
CA PRO A 71 -19.47 -0.91 -0.92
C PRO A 71 -19.27 -1.00 -2.44
N PRO A 72 -18.88 -2.15 -3.00
CA PRO A 72 -18.70 -2.29 -4.44
C PRO A 72 -19.98 -1.88 -5.17
N ASP A 73 -19.89 -0.78 -5.93
CA ASP A 73 -20.91 -0.41 -6.91
C ASP A 73 -20.83 -1.43 -8.06
N ASP A 74 -21.93 -2.17 -8.28
CA ASP A 74 -22.06 -3.21 -9.31
C ASP A 74 -21.73 -2.69 -10.74
N SER A 75 -21.61 -1.38 -10.94
CA SER A 75 -21.55 -0.75 -12.27
C SER A 75 -20.17 -0.29 -12.73
N ALA A 76 -19.09 -0.46 -11.97
CA ALA A 76 -17.77 0.08 -12.34
C ALA A 76 -16.62 -0.93 -12.21
N ALA A 77 -16.62 -1.95 -13.06
CA ALA A 77 -15.44 -2.79 -13.27
C ALA A 77 -15.02 -2.81 -14.75
N PRO A 78 -13.84 -2.26 -15.11
CA PRO A 78 -13.00 -2.92 -16.10
C PRO A 78 -12.42 -4.17 -15.42
N ALA A 79 -12.70 -5.32 -16.03
CA ALA A 79 -12.31 -6.66 -15.61
C ALA A 79 -10.96 -6.72 -14.86
N GLN A 80 -11.01 -6.90 -13.54
CA GLN A 80 -9.97 -7.65 -12.85
C GLN A 80 -10.52 -9.06 -12.64
N PRO A 81 -9.80 -10.13 -13.05
CA PRO A 81 -10.23 -11.47 -12.75
C PRO A 81 -10.33 -11.59 -11.24
N ALA A 82 -11.48 -12.09 -10.78
CA ALA A 82 -11.73 -12.47 -9.41
C ALA A 82 -10.63 -13.45 -8.97
N SER A 83 -9.59 -12.94 -8.34
CA SER A 83 -8.77 -13.72 -7.42
C SER A 83 -9.42 -13.67 -6.05
N SER A 84 -10.71 -13.99 -6.01
CA SER A 84 -11.47 -14.33 -4.81
C SER A 84 -11.86 -15.79 -4.96
N SER A 85 -10.87 -16.69 -4.98
CA SER A 85 -11.15 -18.09 -4.66
C SER A 85 -10.99 -18.23 -3.15
N PRO A 86 -12.08 -18.38 -2.38
CA PRO A 86 -11.95 -18.86 -1.01
C PRO A 86 -11.46 -20.30 -1.11
N GLY A 87 -10.21 -20.56 -0.70
CA GLY A 87 -9.67 -21.92 -0.64
C GLY A 87 -8.25 -22.16 -1.16
N ARG A 88 -7.37 -21.13 -1.29
CA ARG A 88 -5.97 -21.37 -1.66
C ARG A 88 -4.99 -21.04 -0.52
N SER A 89 -4.75 -22.07 0.30
CA SER A 89 -3.58 -22.35 1.16
C SER A 89 -2.74 -21.17 1.69
N ALA A 90 -2.76 -21.02 3.01
CA ALA A 90 -2.13 -20.03 3.88
C ALA A 90 -0.57 -19.96 3.88
N ARG A 91 0.11 -20.11 2.74
CA ARG A 91 1.59 -19.96 2.68
C ARG A 91 2.19 -19.28 1.43
N SER A 92 1.40 -18.86 0.44
CA SER A 92 1.95 -18.30 -0.81
C SER A 92 1.69 -16.81 -1.08
N ASP A 93 0.92 -16.12 -0.23
CA ASP A 93 0.66 -14.67 -0.35
C ASP A 93 1.50 -13.87 0.67
N LEU A 94 2.82 -14.08 0.67
CA LEU A 94 3.73 -13.15 1.34
C LEU A 94 3.50 -11.77 0.73
N ILE A 95 3.09 -10.82 1.56
CA ILE A 95 2.90 -9.43 1.15
C ILE A 95 4.18 -8.94 0.50
N ASP A 96 4.09 -8.58 -0.77
CA ASP A 96 5.19 -8.04 -1.54
C ASP A 96 4.89 -6.60 -1.97
N ASN A 97 5.94 -5.90 -2.44
CA ASN A 97 5.82 -4.52 -2.87
C ASN A 97 4.90 -4.33 -4.08
N ASN A 98 4.69 -5.36 -4.92
CA ASN A 98 3.75 -5.29 -6.04
C ASN A 98 2.31 -5.25 -5.52
N ARG A 99 1.99 -6.10 -4.53
CA ARG A 99 0.69 -6.12 -3.85
C ARG A 99 0.41 -4.80 -3.14
N ILE A 100 1.36 -4.29 -2.36
CA ILE A 100 1.24 -3.00 -1.66
C ILE A 100 0.98 -1.86 -2.66
N LEU A 101 1.80 -1.76 -3.71
CA LEU A 101 1.65 -0.74 -4.74
C LEU A 101 0.28 -0.83 -5.42
N LYS A 102 -0.20 -2.05 -5.70
CA LYS A 102 -1.51 -2.29 -6.29
C LYS A 102 -2.66 -1.88 -5.35
N GLN A 103 -2.58 -2.19 -4.06
CA GLN A 103 -3.61 -1.82 -3.09
C GLN A 103 -3.73 -0.30 -2.95
N ILE A 104 -2.60 0.41 -2.80
CA ILE A 104 -2.61 1.88 -2.73
C ILE A 104 -3.16 2.49 -4.02
N ARG A 105 -2.76 1.96 -5.19
CA ARG A 105 -3.30 2.40 -6.48
C ARG A 105 -4.82 2.24 -6.54
N ILE A 106 -5.35 1.12 -6.06
CA ILE A 106 -6.78 0.83 -6.03
C ILE A 106 -7.51 1.76 -5.06
N ALA A 107 -6.99 1.92 -3.84
CA ALA A 107 -7.57 2.76 -2.79
C ALA A 107 -7.67 4.24 -3.19
N LEU A 108 -6.66 4.73 -3.91
CA LEU A 108 -6.59 6.12 -4.37
C LEU A 108 -7.14 6.30 -5.80
N SER A 109 -7.70 5.25 -6.42
CA SER A 109 -8.22 5.27 -7.79
C SER A 109 -7.24 5.79 -8.84
N LEU A 110 -5.95 5.51 -8.66
CA LEU A 110 -4.87 5.97 -9.52
C LEU A 110 -4.80 5.18 -10.83
N LYS A 111 -4.60 5.91 -11.94
CA LYS A 111 -4.26 5.33 -13.24
C LYS A 111 -2.77 4.99 -13.28
N THR A 112 -2.34 4.18 -14.26
CA THR A 112 -0.91 3.85 -14.42
C THR A 112 -0.06 5.11 -14.63
N ASP A 113 -0.55 6.09 -15.40
CA ASP A 113 0.15 7.36 -15.62
C ASP A 113 0.33 8.16 -14.32
N ASP A 114 -0.65 8.09 -13.39
CA ASP A 114 -0.49 8.71 -12.07
C ASP A 114 0.60 8.01 -11.26
N VAL A 115 0.65 6.68 -11.27
CA VAL A 115 1.71 5.92 -10.59
C VAL A 115 3.08 6.26 -11.16
N HIS A 116 3.20 6.37 -12.48
CA HIS A 116 4.44 6.76 -13.13
C HIS A 116 4.86 8.18 -12.74
N ARG A 117 3.94 9.14 -12.80
CA ARG A 117 4.18 10.52 -12.34
C ARG A 117 4.66 10.53 -10.89
N LEU A 118 3.99 9.83 -9.98
CA LEU A 118 4.37 9.76 -8.57
C LEU A 118 5.77 9.15 -8.37
N ILE A 119 6.11 8.09 -9.10
CA ILE A 119 7.46 7.52 -9.08
C ILE A 119 8.49 8.56 -9.54
N SER A 120 8.21 9.30 -10.61
CA SER A 120 9.09 10.36 -11.12
C SER A 120 9.23 11.51 -10.13
N THR A 121 8.14 11.98 -9.53
CA THR A 121 8.13 13.01 -8.47
C THR A 121 8.96 12.57 -7.26
N GLY A 122 8.96 11.28 -6.94
CA GLY A 122 9.80 10.70 -5.89
C GLY A 122 11.28 10.51 -6.26
N GLY A 123 11.70 10.92 -7.47
CA GLY A 123 13.08 10.81 -7.96
C GLY A 123 13.38 9.51 -8.71
N GLY A 124 12.36 8.72 -9.06
CA GLY A 124 12.51 7.50 -9.86
C GLY A 124 12.58 7.77 -11.37
N THR A 125 13.24 6.87 -12.10
CA THR A 125 13.49 7.03 -13.55
C THR A 125 12.87 5.91 -14.41
N LEU A 126 11.84 5.24 -13.90
CA LEU A 126 11.15 4.18 -14.63
C LEU A 126 10.35 4.74 -15.81
N THR A 127 10.31 4.01 -16.92
CA THR A 127 9.44 4.35 -18.06
C THR A 127 8.01 3.85 -17.84
N GLN A 128 7.05 4.39 -18.60
CA GLN A 128 5.65 3.96 -18.56
C GLN A 128 5.47 2.45 -18.79
N SER A 129 6.25 1.86 -19.70
CA SER A 129 6.24 0.41 -19.95
C SER A 129 6.73 -0.38 -18.74
N GLN A 130 7.79 0.11 -18.06
CA GLN A 130 8.32 -0.52 -16.87
C GLN A 130 7.36 -0.40 -15.67
N VAL A 131 6.63 0.72 -15.55
CA VAL A 131 5.58 0.87 -14.52
C VAL A 131 4.42 -0.09 -14.80
N ASN A 132 3.97 -0.20 -16.05
CA ASN A 132 2.95 -1.18 -16.44
C ASN A 132 3.37 -2.63 -16.12
N ALA A 133 4.66 -2.96 -16.25
CA ALA A 133 5.20 -4.28 -15.91
C ALA A 133 5.03 -4.65 -14.43
N LEU A 134 4.99 -3.65 -13.51
CA LEU A 134 4.80 -3.87 -12.07
C LEU A 134 3.41 -4.42 -11.71
N PHE A 135 2.41 -4.19 -12.57
CA PHE A 135 1.03 -4.60 -12.33
C PHE A 135 0.62 -5.87 -13.07
N ARG A 136 1.54 -6.49 -13.83
CA ARG A 136 1.28 -7.74 -14.52
C ARG A 136 1.28 -8.92 -13.54
N LYS A 137 0.65 -10.02 -13.95
CA LYS A 137 0.72 -11.29 -13.20
C LYS A 137 2.16 -11.83 -13.20
N PRO A 138 2.62 -12.50 -12.13
CA PRO A 138 3.98 -13.05 -12.06
C PRO A 138 4.37 -13.99 -13.21
N SER A 139 3.41 -14.69 -13.82
CA SER A 139 3.64 -15.58 -14.96
C SER A 139 3.77 -14.88 -16.32
N ALA A 140 3.52 -13.57 -16.40
CA ALA A 140 3.57 -12.84 -17.66
C ALA A 140 5.02 -12.59 -18.12
N ARG A 141 5.28 -12.70 -19.42
CA ARG A 141 6.62 -12.50 -20.03
C ARG A 141 7.30 -11.17 -19.64
N ASN A 142 6.53 -10.09 -19.47
CA ASN A 142 7.06 -8.78 -19.07
C ASN A 142 6.63 -8.40 -17.64
N TYR A 143 6.48 -9.38 -16.75
CA TYR A 143 6.31 -9.12 -15.32
C TYR A 143 7.58 -8.48 -14.75
N ARG A 144 7.41 -7.51 -13.86
CA ARG A 144 8.51 -6.93 -13.10
C ARG A 144 8.19 -6.92 -11.62
N ARG A 145 9.09 -7.50 -10.82
CA ARG A 145 9.04 -7.38 -9.36
C ARG A 145 9.31 -5.92 -8.95
N CYS A 146 8.47 -5.38 -8.08
CA CYS A 146 8.63 -4.09 -7.44
C CYS A 146 9.69 -4.21 -6.34
N GLY A 147 10.82 -3.55 -6.52
CA GLY A 147 11.85 -3.47 -5.48
C GLY A 147 11.50 -2.40 -4.45
N ASP A 148 12.13 -2.46 -3.28
CA ASP A 148 11.91 -1.49 -2.20
C ASP A 148 12.13 -0.05 -2.67
N GLN A 149 13.14 0.18 -3.51
CA GLN A 149 13.46 1.51 -4.01
C GLN A 149 12.34 2.10 -4.87
N VAL A 150 11.67 1.26 -5.68
CA VAL A 150 10.54 1.68 -6.49
C VAL A 150 9.37 2.08 -5.62
N LEU A 151 9.07 1.27 -4.60
CA LEU A 151 8.02 1.58 -3.64
C LEU A 151 8.35 2.84 -2.83
N ARG A 152 9.63 3.06 -2.47
CA ARG A 152 10.08 4.30 -1.80
C ARG A 152 9.88 5.53 -2.66
N TRP A 153 10.24 5.49 -3.95
CA TRP A 153 9.97 6.59 -4.87
C TRP A 153 8.49 6.89 -4.97
N PHE A 154 7.66 5.85 -5.15
CA PHE A 154 6.22 6.02 -5.22
C PHE A 154 5.63 6.68 -3.94
N LEU A 155 5.99 6.19 -2.76
CA LEU A 155 5.53 6.75 -1.47
C LEU A 155 6.07 8.16 -1.22
N ALA A 156 7.30 8.45 -1.66
CA ALA A 156 7.88 9.79 -1.60
C ALA A 156 7.10 10.75 -2.52
N GLY A 157 6.78 10.33 -3.74
CA GLY A 157 5.95 11.11 -4.67
C GLY A 157 4.58 11.44 -4.10
N LEU A 158 3.91 10.46 -3.50
CA LEU A 158 2.62 10.67 -2.81
C LEU A 158 2.75 11.71 -1.69
N SER A 159 3.82 11.63 -0.91
CA SER A 159 4.09 12.57 0.17
C SER A 159 4.32 13.98 -0.35
N SER A 160 5.07 14.13 -1.46
CA SER A 160 5.38 15.41 -2.09
C SER A 160 4.14 16.09 -2.68
N GLU A 161 3.30 15.36 -3.43
CA GLU A 161 2.08 15.92 -4.01
C GLU A 161 1.12 16.43 -2.93
N ARG A 162 1.08 15.78 -1.75
CA ARG A 162 0.29 16.27 -0.62
C ARG A 162 0.82 17.59 -0.05
N VAL A 163 2.14 17.72 0.14
CA VAL A 163 2.74 18.97 0.66
C VAL A 163 2.41 20.14 -0.26
N SER A 164 2.39 19.91 -1.59
CA SER A 164 1.99 20.92 -2.56
C SER A 164 0.52 21.36 -2.46
N LEU A 165 -0.38 20.51 -1.94
CA LEU A 165 -1.80 20.84 -1.76
C LEU A 165 -2.11 21.55 -0.43
N LEU A 166 -1.24 21.40 0.58
CA LEU A 166 -1.39 22.05 1.89
C LEU A 166 -0.57 23.35 2.02
N GLY A 167 0.17 23.72 0.97
CA GLY A 167 1.02 24.91 0.91
C GLY A 167 0.43 26.07 0.10
N GLN A 168 -0.90 26.13 -0.07
CA GLN A 168 -1.62 27.29 -0.61
C GLN A 168 -2.54 27.88 0.45
#